data_AF-B9Y697-F1
#
_entry.id   AF-B9Y697-F1
#
_cell.length_a   1.000
_cell.length_b   1.000
_cell.length_c   1.000
_cell.angle_alpha   90.00
_cell.angle_beta   90.00
_cell.angle_gamma   90.00
#
_symmetry.space_group_name_H-M   'P 1'
#
loop_
_entity.id
_entity.type
_entity.pdbx_description
1 polymer ?
#
loop_
_entity_poly.entity_id
_entity_poly.type
_entity_poly.pdbx_seq_one_letter_code
_entity_poly.pdbx_strand_id
1 'polypeptide(L)' 'MTESFFSKMTKQMLRGIRVKSKEKLEQRIFLYFNEVNAEPVVYHWKYRLDKISQVEAMEATL' A
#
# COMPACT_ATOMS: atom_id res chain seq x y z
N MET A 1 5.87 -6.31 5.71
CA MET A 1 6.59 -5.75 4.55
C MET A 1 5.55 -5.32 3.54
N THR A 2 5.73 -4.15 2.90
CA THR A 2 4.70 -3.47 2.09
C THR A 2 4.12 -4.37 0.99
N GLU A 3 4.93 -5.29 0.46
CA GLU A 3 4.55 -6.30 -0.53
C GLU A 3 3.44 -7.24 -0.04
N SER A 4 3.49 -7.67 1.23
CA SER A 4 2.46 -8.52 1.83
C SER A 4 1.14 -7.78 1.97
N PHE A 5 1.21 -6.47 2.24
CA PHE A 5 0.03 -5.59 2.29
C PHE A 5 -0.61 -5.48 0.90
N PHE A 6 0.17 -5.16 -0.14
CA PHE A 6 -0.36 -5.09 -1.50
C PHE A 6 -0.86 -6.42 -2.03
N SER A 7 -0.22 -7.54 -1.66
CA SER A 7 -0.69 -8.89 -1.96
C SER A 7 -2.06 -9.19 -1.32
N LYS A 8 -2.28 -8.70 -0.10
CA LYS A 8 -3.56 -8.85 0.60
C LYS A 8 -4.65 -7.97 -0.03
N MET A 9 -4.31 -6.71 -0.34
CA MET A 9 -5.21 -5.77 -1.02
C MET A 9 -5.65 -6.32 -2.38
N THR A 10 -4.74 -6.87 -3.19
CA THR A 10 -5.09 -7.47 -4.49
C THR A 10 -6.00 -8.69 -4.34
N LYS A 11 -5.72 -9.57 -3.37
CA LYS A 11 -6.51 -10.81 -3.16
C LYS A 11 -7.88 -10.58 -2.52
N GLN A 12 -7.99 -9.65 -1.56
CA GLN A 12 -9.19 -9.44 -0.78
C GLN A 12 -10.06 -8.31 -1.31
N MET A 13 -9.46 -7.18 -1.71
CA MET A 13 -10.20 -5.98 -2.11
C MET A 13 -10.38 -5.92 -3.63
N LEU A 14 -9.32 -6.07 -4.41
CA LEU A 14 -9.38 -5.87 -5.87
C LEU A 14 -9.95 -7.08 -6.64
N ARG A 15 -9.79 -8.31 -6.15
CA ARG A 15 -10.22 -9.53 -6.87
C ARG A 15 -11.71 -9.52 -7.26
N GLY A 16 -12.57 -8.95 -6.43
CA GLY A 16 -14.03 -8.88 -6.65
C GLY A 16 -14.54 -7.52 -7.12
N ILE A 17 -13.66 -6.52 -7.27
CA ILE A 17 -14.10 -5.15 -7.48
C ILE A 17 -14.68 -4.98 -8.91
N ARG A 18 -15.88 -4.41 -8.97
CA ARG A 18 -16.54 -4.01 -10.22
C ARG A 18 -16.94 -2.55 -10.10
N VAL A 19 -16.47 -1.72 -11.04
CA VAL A 19 -16.70 -0.28 -11.10
C VAL A 19 -16.87 0.13 -12.56
N LYS A 20 -17.59 1.23 -12.79
CA LYS A 20 -17.93 1.72 -14.14
C LYS A 20 -16.92 2.73 -14.70
N SER A 21 -15.99 3.24 -13.87
CA SER A 21 -15.00 4.22 -14.27
C SER A 21 -13.74 4.11 -13.40
N LYS A 22 -12.64 4.72 -13.88
CA LYS A 22 -11.35 4.74 -13.18
C LYS A 22 -11.41 5.57 -11.90
N GLU A 23 -12.14 6.68 -11.92
CA GLU A 23 -12.29 7.58 -10.77
C GLU A 23 -12.97 6.85 -9.60
N LYS A 24 -13.96 5.99 -9.88
CA LYS A 24 -14.60 5.15 -8.86
C LYS A 24 -13.68 4.07 -8.30
N LEU A 25 -12.76 3.55 -9.11
CA LEU A 25 -11.75 2.60 -8.63
C LEU A 25 -10.82 3.29 -7.63
N GLU A 26 -10.32 4.45 -8.02
CA GLU A 26 -9.42 5.28 -7.22
C GLU A 26 -10.05 5.66 -5.87
N GLN A 27 -11.29 6.16 -5.88
CA GLN A 27 -12.03 6.47 -4.66
C GLN A 27 -12.14 5.27 -3.72
N ARG A 28 -12.39 4.07 -4.23
CA ARG A 28 -12.47 2.86 -3.41
C ARG A 28 -11.13 2.44 -2.84
N ILE A 29 -10.03 2.63 -3.57
CA ILE A 29 -8.68 2.35 -3.08
C ILE A 29 -8.34 3.31 -1.93
N PHE A 30 -8.64 4.60 -2.08
CA PHE A 30 -8.40 5.57 -1.02
C PHE A 30 -9.28 5.34 0.20
N LEU A 31 -10.55 4.94 0.01
CA LEU A 31 -11.41 4.54 1.13
C LEU A 31 -10.81 3.36 1.90
N TYR A 32 -10.35 2.32 1.19
CA TYR A 32 -9.68 1.18 1.82
C TYR A 32 -8.45 1.59 2.64
N PHE A 33 -7.63 2.52 2.13
CA PHE A 33 -6.50 3.04 2.91
C PHE A 33 -6.94 3.80 4.15
N ASN A 34 -7.99 4.60 4.08
CA ASN A 34 -8.52 5.30 5.26
C ASN A 34 -9.03 4.32 6.31
N GLU A 35 -9.75 3.27 5.91
CA GLU A 35 -10.24 2.22 6.81
C GLU A 35 -9.08 1.45 7.48
N VAL A 36 -8.06 1.07 6.71
CA VAL A 36 -6.86 0.41 7.24
C VAL A 36 -6.09 1.32 8.19
N ASN A 37 -5.98 2.61 7.87
CA ASN A 37 -5.24 3.58 8.68
C ASN A 37 -6.00 4.02 9.94
N ALA A 38 -7.33 3.82 10.00
CA ALA A 38 -8.13 4.13 11.18
C ALA A 38 -7.76 3.26 12.39
N GLU A 39 -7.35 2.01 12.14
CA GLU A 39 -6.79 1.11 13.15
C GLU A 39 -5.37 0.69 12.74
N PRO A 40 -4.38 1.58 12.92
CA PRO A 40 -3.05 1.34 12.42
C PRO A 40 -2.41 0.18 13.18
N VAL A 41 -2.12 -0.90 12.47
CA VAL A 41 -1.28 -1.98 13.01
C VAL A 41 0.15 -1.45 13.14
N VAL A 42 0.60 -1.21 14.36
CA VAL A 42 1.97 -0.76 14.65
C VAL A 42 2.93 -1.88 14.33
N TYR A 43 3.45 -1.85 13.10
CA TYR A 43 4.52 -2.73 12.70
C TYR A 43 5.85 -2.21 13.26
N HIS A 44 6.62 -3.10 13.88
CA HIS A 44 8.02 -2.86 14.23
C HIS A 44 8.89 -3.32 13.08
N TRP A 45 9.20 -2.40 12.16
CA TRP A 45 10.04 -2.72 11.00
C TRP A 45 11.50 -2.71 11.43
N LYS A 46 12.24 -3.77 11.10
CA LYS A 46 13.71 -3.78 11.23
C LYS A 46 14.37 -2.84 10.22
N TYR A 47 13.72 -2.65 9.06
CA TYR A 47 14.14 -1.73 8.00
C TYR A 47 13.24 -0.49 8.03
N ARG A 48 13.83 0.64 8.43
CA ARG A 48 13.14 1.91 8.63
C ARG A 48 13.25 2.73 7.35
N LEU A 49 12.14 2.94 6.64
CA LEU A 49 12.12 3.75 5.40
C LEU A 49 12.60 5.19 5.64
N ASP A 50 12.42 5.72 6.86
CA ASP A 50 12.96 7.01 7.31
C ASP A 50 14.49 7.06 7.39
N LYS A 51 15.16 5.91 7.37
CA LYS A 51 16.62 5.80 7.43
C LYS A 51 17.28 5.51 6.08
N ILE A 52 16.51 5.20 5.03
CA ILE A 52 17.06 4.98 3.70
C ILE A 52 17.44 6.34 3.15
N SER A 53 18.75 6.55 2.93
CA SER A 53 19.20 7.78 2.28
C SER A 53 18.67 7.83 0.84
N GLN A 54 18.39 9.02 0.31
CA GLN A 54 17.94 9.16 -1.08
C GLN A 54 18.92 8.56 -2.10
N VAL A 55 20.19 8.40 -1.71
CA VAL A 55 21.25 7.78 -2.50
C VAL A 55 21.03 6.27 -2.65
N GLU A 56 20.75 5.57 -1.55
CA GLU A 56 20.50 4.12 -1.56
C GLU A 56 19.25 3.74 -2.36
N ALA A 57 18.22 4.60 -2.36
CA ALA A 57 17.01 4.39 -3.16
C ALA A 57 17.28 4.51 -4.67
N MET A 58 18.21 5.37 -5.06
CA MET A 58 18.57 5.62 -6.47
C MET A 58 19.45 4.49 -7.02
N GLU A 59 20.35 3.93 -6.20
CA GLU A 59 21.19 2.78 -6.55
C GLU A 59 20.37 1.48 -6.74
N ALA A 60 19.29 1.29 -6.00
CA ALA A 60 18.42 0.10 -6.11
C ALA A 60 17.56 0.07 -7.40
N THR A 61 17.60 1.13 -8.21
CA THR A 61 16.80 1.26 -9.44
C THR A 61 17.64 1.07 -10.72
N LEU A 62 18.95 0.80 -10.58
CA LEU A 62 19.89 0.42 -11.65
C LEU A 62 20.10 -1.11 -11.67
#